data_AF-A0A1M7D4H2-F1
#
_entry.id   AF-A0A1M7D4H2-F1
#
_cell.length_a   1.000
_cell.length_b   1.000
_cell.length_c   1.000
_cell.angle_alpha   90.00
_cell.angle_beta   90.00
_cell.angle_gamma   90.00
#
_symmetry.space_group_name_H-M   'P 1'
#
loop_
_entity.id
_entity.type
_entity.pdbx_description
1 polymer ?
#
loop_
_entity_poly.entity_id
_entity_poly.type
_entity_poly.pdbx_seq_one_letter_code
_entity_poly.pdbx_strand_id
1 'polypeptide(L)'
;MLTEILKKIGEFCSLKTPQGEARNKWKSGFTIIELMVVIIIINLLSGVAVPKFTDYIERTKQRIDLMKLYYLRDALNRAMYEGDVFDIDESQTCDGVKNNKEKLSQWLATDSGVTLFIMELHNELEANFQAKNNNRFTDVQNMCGVLSGGGFWADAFKDAGFGAIADILYARDHKQGNKILSGETYDAYPVKINGSDWWRTHPRQPIFISRALNGDPNAPLTASKIGGQNRYKFKTRWANANAKTHSLEVFIQNAQGTNNKKPFTTRQGVCFSTEPVLCTAKWW
;
A
#
# COMPACT_ATOMS: atom_id res chain seq x y z
N MET A 1 4.60 22.50 48.65
CA MET A 1 5.86 22.18 47.94
C MET A 1 6.09 23.09 46.73
N LEU A 2 5.16 23.18 45.78
CA LEU A 2 5.27 24.11 44.63
C LEU A 2 5.29 25.60 45.03
N THR A 3 4.57 25.96 46.08
CA THR A 3 4.44 27.33 46.59
C THR A 3 5.69 27.85 47.30
N GLU A 4 6.48 26.99 47.94
CA GLU A 4 7.76 27.39 48.55
C GLU A 4 8.86 27.63 47.52
N ILE A 5 8.84 26.87 46.41
CA ILE A 5 9.79 27.04 45.30
C ILE A 5 9.58 28.39 44.60
N LEU A 6 8.31 28.78 44.39
CA LEU A 6 7.96 30.07 43.78
C LEU A 6 8.33 31.27 44.67
N LYS A 7 8.26 31.12 46.00
CA LYS A 7 8.63 32.18 46.96
C LYS A 7 10.14 32.46 46.95
N LYS A 8 10.97 31.41 46.80
CA LYS A 8 12.43 31.54 46.69
C LYS A 8 12.90 32.20 45.39
N ILE A 9 12.15 32.06 44.29
CA ILE A 9 12.45 32.72 43.01
C ILE A 9 12.16 34.22 43.10
N GLY A 10 11.13 34.62 43.85
CA GLY A 10 10.79 36.04 44.08
C GLY A 10 11.86 36.81 44.85
N GLU A 11 12.50 36.18 45.85
CA GLU A 11 13.58 36.81 46.62
C GLU A 11 14.88 36.98 45.81
N PHE A 12 15.16 36.06 44.88
CA PHE A 12 16.31 36.16 43.97
C PHE A 12 16.21 37.35 43.00
N CYS A 13 14.99 37.80 42.67
CA CYS A 13 14.73 38.94 41.81
C CYS A 13 14.79 40.31 42.52
N SER A 14 15.02 40.35 43.84
CA SER A 14 15.03 41.58 44.64
C SER A 14 16.45 42.09 44.99
N LEU A 15 17.48 41.65 44.26
CA LEU A 15 18.82 42.20 44.41
C LEU A 15 18.95 43.51 43.64
N LYS A 16 19.04 44.63 44.37
CA LYS A 16 19.41 45.94 43.83
C LYS A 16 20.78 45.84 43.15
N THR A 17 20.82 46.18 41.87
CA THR A 17 22.07 46.34 41.11
C THR A 17 22.82 47.59 41.57
N PRO A 18 24.16 47.55 41.71
CA PRO A 18 24.95 48.73 42.03
C PRO A 18 24.88 49.74 40.89
N GLN A 19 24.56 51.00 41.20
CA GLN A 19 24.64 52.10 40.26
C GLN A 19 26.10 52.53 40.10
N GLY A 20 26.61 52.38 38.88
CA GLY A 20 27.83 53.02 38.43
C GLY A 20 28.89 52.03 38.01
N GLU A 21 28.85 51.60 36.74
CA GLU A 21 30.05 51.37 35.94
C GLU A 21 29.67 51.26 34.45
N ALA A 22 30.64 51.62 33.60
CA ALA A 22 30.50 52.07 32.23
C ALA A 22 29.61 51.22 31.31
N ARG A 23 29.01 51.87 30.31
CA ARG A 23 28.31 51.26 29.17
C ARG A 23 29.25 50.34 28.39
N ASN A 24 29.45 49.12 28.88
CA ASN A 24 30.01 48.03 28.11
C ASN A 24 28.98 47.67 27.04
N LYS A 25 29.32 47.88 25.76
CA LYS A 25 28.57 47.30 24.65
C LYS A 25 28.43 45.82 24.94
N TRP A 26 27.20 45.37 25.17
CA TRP A 26 26.89 43.96 25.40
C TRP A 26 27.46 43.21 24.21
N LYS A 27 28.56 42.47 24.42
CA LYS A 27 28.98 41.48 23.43
C LYS A 27 27.91 40.39 23.49
N SER A 28 26.95 40.48 22.58
CA SER A 28 25.93 39.47 22.34
C SER A 28 26.65 38.18 21.95
N GLY A 29 26.86 37.31 22.93
CA GLY A 29 27.45 35.99 22.78
C GLY A 29 26.56 34.99 23.51
N PHE A 30 26.33 33.85 22.86
CA PHE A 30 25.50 32.77 23.41
C PHE A 30 26.26 32.08 24.55
N THR A 31 25.63 31.91 25.72
CA THR A 31 26.30 31.26 26.86
C THR A 31 26.24 29.74 26.74
N ILE A 32 27.23 29.02 27.27
CA ILE A 32 27.23 27.54 27.25
C ILE A 32 26.01 26.98 28.00
N ILE A 33 25.63 27.60 29.12
CA ILE A 33 24.47 27.15 29.90
C ILE A 33 23.15 27.34 29.15
N GLU A 34 23.01 28.41 28.38
CA GLU A 34 21.85 28.66 27.53
C GLU A 34 21.74 27.59 26.44
N LEU A 35 22.86 27.19 25.84
CA LEU A 35 22.90 26.06 24.91
C LEU A 35 22.48 24.75 25.58
N MET A 36 22.96 24.47 26.79
CA MET A 36 22.61 23.26 27.53
C MET A 36 21.11 23.15 27.82
N VAL A 37 20.46 24.25 28.21
CA VAL A 37 19.01 24.26 28.46
C VAL A 37 18.25 24.06 27.14
N VAL A 38 18.67 24.69 26.05
CA VAL A 38 18.03 24.55 24.73
C VAL A 38 18.08 23.10 24.24
N ILE A 39 19.23 22.42 24.32
CA ILE A 39 19.33 21.01 23.90
C ILE A 39 18.46 20.09 24.77
N ILE A 40 18.34 20.37 26.08
CA ILE A 40 17.47 19.60 26.99
C ILE A 40 16.00 19.72 26.57
N ILE A 41 15.54 20.95 26.29
CA ILE A 41 14.15 21.20 25.87
C ILE A 41 13.88 20.55 24.51
N ILE A 42 14.79 20.69 23.54
CA ILE A 42 14.64 20.06 22.21
C ILE A 42 14.56 18.53 22.35
N ASN A 43 15.41 17.91 23.16
CA ASN A 43 15.39 16.46 23.35
C ASN A 43 14.08 15.96 23.98
N LEU A 44 13.55 16.70 24.97
CA LEU A 44 12.26 16.37 25.57
C LEU A 44 11.10 16.46 24.57
N LEU A 45 11.05 17.53 23.77
CA LEU A 45 10.02 17.72 22.75
C LEU A 45 10.13 16.69 21.62
N SER A 46 11.35 16.41 21.17
CA SER A 46 11.63 15.43 20.12
C SER A 46 11.11 14.03 20.47
N GLY A 47 11.20 13.61 21.74
CA GLY A 47 10.71 12.31 22.19
C GLY A 47 9.22 12.04 21.89
N VAL A 48 8.37 13.08 21.90
CA VAL A 48 6.93 12.95 21.61
C VAL A 48 6.59 13.37 20.18
N ALA A 49 7.28 14.38 19.65
CA ALA A 49 6.98 14.94 18.33
C ALA A 49 7.40 14.02 17.18
N VAL A 50 8.59 13.42 17.26
CA VAL A 50 9.14 12.55 16.20
C VAL A 50 8.22 11.37 15.86
N PRO A 51 7.80 10.51 16.80
CA PRO A 51 6.95 9.37 16.44
C PRO A 51 5.62 9.79 15.81
N LYS A 52 4.97 10.84 16.33
CA LYS A 52 3.73 11.38 15.75
C LYS A 52 3.93 11.90 14.34
N PHE A 53 5.03 12.59 14.09
CA PHE A 53 5.36 13.09 12.76
C PHE A 53 5.63 11.96 11.77
N THR A 54 6.33 10.89 12.18
CA THR A 54 6.56 9.72 11.33
C THR A 54 5.26 9.00 10.96
N ASP A 55 4.33 8.83 11.90
CA ASP A 55 3.01 8.25 11.62
C ASP A 55 2.17 9.14 10.68
N TYR A 56 2.28 10.46 10.81
CA TYR A 56 1.59 11.40 9.92
C TYR A 56 2.13 11.33 8.48
N ILE A 57 3.45 11.29 8.32
CA ILE A 57 4.09 11.09 6.99
C ILE A 57 3.62 9.77 6.40
N GLU A 58 3.66 8.69 7.17
CA GLU A 58 3.24 7.37 6.70
C GLU A 58 1.76 7.36 6.29
N ARG A 59 0.87 7.98 7.09
CA ARG A 59 -0.54 8.14 6.72
C ARG A 59 -0.71 8.93 5.41
N THR A 60 0.13 9.92 5.17
CA THR A 60 0.13 10.71 3.92
C THR A 60 0.56 9.85 2.74
N LYS A 61 1.63 9.05 2.88
CA LYS A 61 2.05 8.08 1.87
C LYS A 61 0.96 7.05 1.57
N GLN A 62 0.29 6.53 2.60
CA GLN A 62 -0.84 5.60 2.43
C GLN A 62 -2.00 6.22 1.66
N ARG A 63 -2.28 7.53 1.86
CA ARG A 63 -3.29 8.24 1.07
C ARG A 63 -2.85 8.42 -0.39
N ILE A 64 -1.58 8.69 -0.65
CA ILE A 64 -1.03 8.73 -2.01
C ILE A 64 -1.19 7.37 -2.69
N ASP A 65 -0.90 6.28 -1.99
CA ASP A 65 -1.13 4.93 -2.51
C ASP A 65 -2.61 4.62 -2.72
N LEU A 66 -3.51 5.11 -1.86
CA LEU A 66 -4.96 5.02 -2.09
C LEU A 66 -5.37 5.80 -3.35
N MET A 67 -4.73 6.93 -3.67
CA MET A 67 -4.98 7.63 -4.94
C MET A 67 -4.63 6.78 -6.17
N LYS A 68 -3.65 5.87 -6.07
CA LYS A 68 -3.37 4.91 -7.15
C LYS A 68 -4.55 3.96 -7.41
N LEU A 69 -5.31 3.59 -6.37
CA LEU A 69 -6.54 2.83 -6.55
C LEU A 69 -7.62 3.64 -7.26
N TYR A 70 -7.75 4.94 -6.95
CA TYR A 70 -8.67 5.82 -7.66
C TYR A 70 -8.29 5.97 -9.14
N TYR A 71 -7.00 6.09 -9.46
CA TYR A 71 -6.56 6.08 -10.86
C TYR A 71 -6.88 4.77 -11.57
N LEU A 72 -6.71 3.63 -10.89
CA LEU A 72 -7.11 2.33 -11.44
C LEU A 72 -8.61 2.24 -11.67
N ARG A 73 -9.42 2.67 -10.70
CA ARG A 73 -10.89 2.74 -10.84
C ARG A 73 -11.29 3.62 -12.01
N ASP A 74 -10.73 4.81 -12.11
CA ASP A 74 -11.09 5.79 -13.13
C ASP A 74 -10.67 5.31 -14.53
N ALA A 75 -9.50 4.68 -14.66
CA ALA A 75 -9.08 4.06 -15.91
C ALA A 75 -9.99 2.90 -16.32
N LEU A 76 -10.39 2.04 -15.37
CA LEU A 76 -11.35 0.96 -15.62
C LEU A 76 -12.69 1.51 -16.10
N ASN A 77 -13.27 2.48 -15.38
CA ASN A 77 -14.54 3.10 -15.76
C ASN A 77 -14.45 3.85 -17.09
N ARG A 78 -13.31 4.48 -17.38
CA ARG A 78 -13.09 5.10 -18.68
C ARG A 78 -13.06 4.07 -19.80
N ALA A 79 -12.28 3.00 -19.65
CA ALA A 79 -12.22 1.91 -20.61
C ALA A 79 -13.61 1.28 -20.84
N MET A 80 -14.52 1.36 -19.87
CA MET A 80 -15.88 0.82 -20.01
C MET A 80 -16.76 1.62 -20.97
N TYR A 81 -16.46 2.91 -21.12
CA TYR A 81 -17.14 3.74 -22.11
C TYR A 81 -16.59 3.51 -23.51
N GLU A 82 -15.33 3.08 -23.61
CA GLU A 82 -14.63 2.87 -24.88
C GLU A 82 -14.74 1.42 -25.39
N GLY A 83 -15.03 0.44 -24.52
CA GLY A 83 -15.11 -0.99 -24.85
C GLY A 83 -16.00 -1.81 -23.93
N ASP A 84 -16.01 -3.14 -24.12
CA ASP A 84 -16.76 -4.09 -23.27
C ASP A 84 -15.84 -4.68 -22.18
N VAL A 85 -16.25 -4.56 -20.91
CA VAL A 85 -15.59 -5.21 -19.74
C VAL A 85 -15.40 -6.71 -19.94
N PHE A 86 -16.29 -7.28 -20.74
CA PHE A 86 -16.34 -8.69 -21.03
C PHE A 86 -15.76 -9.04 -22.40
N ASP A 87 -15.05 -8.12 -23.06
CA ASP A 87 -14.20 -8.42 -24.20
C ASP A 87 -12.94 -9.14 -23.69
N ILE A 88 -13.08 -10.45 -23.48
CA ILE A 88 -12.02 -11.33 -22.99
C ILE A 88 -11.84 -12.49 -23.95
N ASP A 89 -10.59 -12.89 -24.19
CA ASP A 89 -10.32 -14.09 -24.99
C ASP A 89 -10.58 -15.34 -24.14
N GLU A 90 -11.74 -15.97 -24.35
CA GLU A 90 -12.14 -17.22 -23.70
C GLU A 90 -11.37 -18.45 -24.20
N SER A 91 -10.56 -18.31 -25.26
CA SER A 91 -9.64 -19.37 -25.70
C SER A 91 -8.37 -19.44 -24.84
N GLN A 92 -8.00 -18.34 -24.19
CA GLN A 92 -6.85 -18.31 -23.30
C GLN A 92 -7.13 -19.07 -22.00
N THR A 93 -6.07 -19.64 -21.45
CA THR A 93 -6.10 -20.31 -20.16
C THR A 93 -4.95 -19.81 -19.32
N CYS A 94 -5.20 -19.62 -18.03
CA CYS A 94 -4.12 -19.47 -17.07
C CYS A 94 -3.97 -20.73 -16.21
N ASP A 95 -2.84 -21.42 -16.42
CA ASP A 95 -2.43 -22.59 -15.63
C ASP A 95 -3.60 -23.62 -15.53
N GLY A 96 -4.14 -23.95 -16.71
CA GLY A 96 -5.23 -24.93 -16.90
C GLY A 96 -6.65 -24.43 -16.59
N VAL A 97 -6.82 -23.19 -16.12
CA VAL A 97 -8.13 -22.59 -15.89
C VAL A 97 -8.50 -21.70 -17.07
N LYS A 98 -9.61 -22.01 -17.74
CA LYS A 98 -10.13 -21.20 -18.85
C LYS A 98 -10.72 -19.89 -18.34
N ASN A 99 -10.50 -18.83 -19.11
CA ASN A 99 -11.28 -17.61 -19.00
C ASN A 99 -12.75 -17.93 -19.29
N ASN A 100 -13.66 -17.24 -18.60
CA ASN A 100 -15.09 -17.41 -18.83
C ASN A 100 -15.85 -16.12 -18.53
N LYS A 101 -16.55 -15.60 -19.54
CA LYS A 101 -17.26 -14.32 -19.49
C LYS A 101 -18.40 -14.35 -18.48
N GLU A 102 -19.16 -15.45 -18.41
CA GLU A 102 -20.28 -15.57 -17.48
C GLU A 102 -19.80 -15.55 -16.02
N LYS A 103 -18.72 -16.28 -15.70
CA LYS A 103 -18.11 -16.26 -14.37
C LYS A 103 -17.60 -14.88 -14.00
N LEU A 104 -16.93 -14.19 -14.94
CA LEU A 104 -16.46 -12.82 -14.69
C LEU A 104 -17.63 -11.89 -14.36
N SER A 105 -18.70 -11.93 -15.15
CA SER A 105 -19.93 -11.16 -14.90
C SER A 105 -20.53 -11.47 -13.52
N GLN A 106 -20.63 -12.74 -13.16
CA GLN A 106 -21.11 -13.16 -11.84
C GLN A 106 -20.21 -12.66 -10.71
N TRP A 107 -18.89 -12.80 -10.83
CA TRP A 107 -17.93 -12.41 -9.79
C TRP A 107 -17.92 -10.91 -9.53
N LEU A 108 -17.99 -10.09 -10.60
CA LEU A 108 -18.10 -8.64 -10.49
C LEU A 108 -19.38 -8.21 -9.75
N ALA A 109 -20.45 -9.01 -9.83
CA ALA A 109 -21.70 -8.78 -9.11
C ALA A 109 -21.73 -9.41 -7.70
N THR A 110 -20.62 -9.95 -7.20
CA THR A 110 -20.52 -10.43 -5.82
C THR A 110 -19.85 -9.41 -4.92
N ASP A 111 -20.11 -9.53 -3.62
CA ASP A 111 -19.43 -8.68 -2.65
C ASP A 111 -17.91 -8.89 -2.63
N SER A 112 -17.49 -10.12 -2.91
CA SER A 112 -16.08 -10.51 -3.00
C SER A 112 -15.37 -9.80 -4.14
N GLY A 113 -16.05 -9.54 -5.25
CA GLY A 113 -15.42 -9.04 -6.48
C GLY A 113 -14.40 -10.00 -7.08
N VAL A 114 -13.83 -9.61 -8.22
CA VAL A 114 -12.78 -10.37 -8.88
C VAL A 114 -11.40 -9.84 -8.47
N THR A 115 -10.44 -10.74 -8.25
CA THR A 115 -9.04 -10.38 -7.99
C THR A 115 -8.36 -10.07 -9.31
N LEU A 116 -7.95 -8.82 -9.49
CA LEU A 116 -7.14 -8.36 -10.61
C LEU A 116 -5.74 -8.98 -10.53
N PHE A 117 -5.06 -8.77 -9.40
CA PHE A 117 -3.74 -9.33 -9.15
C PHE A 117 -3.47 -9.46 -7.65
N ILE A 118 -2.41 -10.18 -7.34
CA ILE A 118 -1.95 -10.44 -5.99
C ILE A 118 -0.56 -9.84 -5.85
N MET A 119 -0.39 -9.02 -4.82
CA MET A 119 0.89 -8.47 -4.41
C MET A 119 1.41 -9.25 -3.22
N GLU A 120 2.62 -9.77 -3.32
CA GLU A 120 3.34 -10.47 -2.27
C GLU A 120 4.51 -9.63 -1.81
N LEU A 121 4.54 -9.29 -0.52
CA LEU A 121 5.61 -8.54 0.13
C LEU A 121 6.45 -9.47 1.00
N HIS A 122 7.76 -9.28 0.93
CA HIS A 122 8.75 -9.97 1.75
C HIS A 122 9.58 -8.91 2.51
N ASN A 123 10.20 -9.27 3.63
CA ASN A 123 11.05 -8.29 4.36
C ASN A 123 12.43 -8.13 3.73
N GLU A 124 12.88 -9.15 3.01
CA GLU A 124 14.24 -9.23 2.47
C GLU A 124 14.28 -9.21 0.95
N LEU A 125 13.14 -9.43 0.30
CA LEU A 125 13.03 -9.54 -1.16
C LEU A 125 12.01 -8.52 -1.65
N GLU A 126 12.17 -8.10 -2.89
CA GLU A 126 11.27 -7.15 -3.54
C GLU A 126 9.85 -7.71 -3.69
N ALA A 127 8.90 -6.78 -3.84
CA ALA A 127 7.50 -7.12 -4.04
C ALA A 127 7.33 -7.96 -5.31
N ASN A 128 6.53 -9.02 -5.20
CA ASN A 128 6.24 -9.94 -6.30
C ASN A 128 4.76 -9.90 -6.67
N PHE A 129 4.46 -9.79 -7.96
CA PHE A 129 3.10 -9.68 -8.48
C PHE A 129 2.68 -10.96 -9.20
N GLN A 130 1.46 -11.42 -8.95
CA GLN A 130 0.95 -12.71 -9.45
C GLN A 130 -0.52 -12.58 -9.88
N ALA A 131 -0.90 -13.24 -10.98
CA ALA A 131 -2.27 -13.24 -11.50
C ALA A 131 -3.15 -14.34 -10.88
N LYS A 132 -2.53 -15.35 -10.25
CA LYS A 132 -3.18 -16.54 -9.72
C LYS A 132 -2.51 -17.00 -8.43
N ASN A 133 -3.27 -17.67 -7.58
CA ASN A 133 -2.69 -18.34 -6.41
C ASN A 133 -3.40 -19.65 -6.04
N ASN A 134 -3.40 -20.61 -6.97
CA ASN A 134 -3.96 -21.94 -6.72
C ASN A 134 -3.34 -22.58 -5.48
N ASN A 135 -4.19 -23.23 -4.68
CA ASN A 135 -3.84 -24.01 -3.48
C ASN A 135 -3.37 -23.21 -2.27
N ARG A 136 -3.32 -21.87 -2.36
CA ARG A 136 -2.82 -21.03 -1.27
C ARG A 136 -3.89 -20.13 -0.65
N PHE A 137 -4.99 -19.88 -1.37
CA PHE A 137 -6.16 -19.15 -0.88
C PHE A 137 -7.46 -19.90 -1.22
N THR A 138 -8.52 -19.67 -0.43
CA THR A 138 -9.87 -20.16 -0.71
C THR A 138 -10.61 -19.34 -1.77
N ASP A 139 -10.06 -18.19 -2.16
CA ASP A 139 -10.63 -17.29 -3.16
C ASP A 139 -10.23 -17.74 -4.57
N VAL A 140 -11.23 -18.20 -5.33
CA VAL A 140 -11.08 -18.69 -6.70
C VAL A 140 -11.40 -17.62 -7.75
N GLN A 141 -11.84 -16.42 -7.34
CA GLN A 141 -12.27 -15.35 -8.23
C GLN A 141 -11.04 -14.51 -8.64
N ASN A 142 -10.26 -15.01 -9.59
CA ASN A 142 -9.07 -14.30 -10.10
C ASN A 142 -9.10 -14.19 -11.63
N MET A 143 -8.55 -13.10 -12.15
CA MET A 143 -8.54 -12.75 -13.56
C MET A 143 -7.37 -13.35 -14.35
N CYS A 144 -6.79 -14.46 -13.89
CA CYS A 144 -5.61 -14.98 -14.54
C CYS A 144 -5.91 -15.34 -16.01
N GLY A 145 -5.12 -14.82 -16.95
CA GLY A 145 -5.34 -14.96 -18.39
C GLY A 145 -6.18 -13.85 -19.04
N VAL A 146 -6.92 -13.04 -18.26
CA VAL A 146 -7.73 -11.92 -18.79
C VAL A 146 -6.89 -10.64 -18.92
N LEU A 147 -5.95 -10.42 -18.00
CA LEU A 147 -5.03 -9.27 -18.03
C LEU A 147 -3.88 -9.44 -19.03
N SER A 148 -3.55 -10.68 -19.42
CA SER A 148 -2.44 -11.01 -20.32
C SER A 148 -2.85 -11.07 -21.80
N GLY A 149 -4.14 -11.02 -22.13
CA GLY A 149 -4.63 -11.09 -23.52
C GLY A 149 -4.61 -9.77 -24.30
N GLY A 150 -4.29 -8.64 -23.64
CA GLY A 150 -4.55 -7.31 -24.19
C GLY A 150 -6.00 -6.86 -23.96
N GLY A 151 -6.44 -5.79 -24.64
CA GLY A 151 -7.81 -5.28 -24.59
C GLY A 151 -8.12 -4.51 -23.30
N PHE A 152 -9.42 -4.39 -22.98
CA PHE A 152 -9.98 -3.54 -21.93
C PHE A 152 -9.14 -3.51 -20.64
N TRP A 153 -8.81 -4.69 -20.10
CA TRP A 153 -8.15 -4.79 -18.79
C TRP A 153 -6.67 -4.42 -18.82
N ALA A 154 -5.96 -4.77 -19.90
CA ALA A 154 -4.55 -4.44 -20.05
C ALA A 154 -4.36 -2.93 -20.30
N ASP A 155 -5.24 -2.34 -21.11
CA ASP A 155 -5.19 -0.92 -21.46
C ASP A 155 -5.54 -0.06 -20.23
N ALA A 156 -6.58 -0.42 -19.47
CA ALA A 156 -6.91 0.24 -18.22
C ALA A 156 -5.76 0.20 -17.20
N PHE A 157 -4.98 -0.89 -17.16
CA PHE A 157 -3.81 -0.98 -16.28
C PHE A 157 -2.70 -0.03 -16.72
N LYS A 158 -2.43 0.07 -18.02
CA LYS A 158 -1.43 1.00 -18.55
C LYS A 158 -1.83 2.45 -18.26
N ASP A 159 -3.09 2.80 -18.52
CA ASP A 159 -3.65 4.14 -18.26
C ASP A 159 -3.62 4.52 -16.77
N ALA A 160 -3.83 3.56 -15.88
CA ALA A 160 -3.78 3.78 -14.43
C ALA A 160 -2.35 3.95 -13.86
N GLY A 161 -1.31 3.75 -14.68
CA GLY A 161 0.09 3.69 -14.21
C GLY A 161 0.48 2.35 -13.58
N PHE A 162 -0.28 1.28 -13.88
CA PHE A 162 -0.03 -0.11 -13.48
C PHE A 162 0.55 -0.94 -14.63
N GLY A 163 1.06 -0.31 -15.69
CA GLY A 163 1.62 -0.98 -16.87
C GLY A 163 2.71 -2.01 -16.54
N ALA A 164 3.63 -1.69 -15.64
CA ALA A 164 4.66 -2.63 -15.19
C ALA A 164 4.06 -3.89 -14.53
N ILE A 165 2.94 -3.75 -13.79
CA ILE A 165 2.23 -4.91 -13.25
C ILE A 165 1.61 -5.71 -14.40
N ALA A 166 0.93 -5.06 -15.36
CA ALA A 166 0.37 -5.76 -16.52
C ALA A 166 1.44 -6.58 -17.28
N ASP A 167 2.62 -5.99 -17.53
CA ASP A 167 3.74 -6.66 -18.19
C ASP A 167 4.28 -7.85 -17.39
N ILE A 168 4.37 -7.73 -16.05
CA ILE A 168 4.74 -8.84 -15.16
C ILE A 168 3.72 -9.98 -15.24
N LEU A 169 2.43 -9.65 -15.18
CA LEU A 169 1.36 -10.66 -15.24
C LEU A 169 1.37 -11.37 -16.60
N TYR A 170 1.58 -10.61 -17.69
CA TYR A 170 1.74 -11.15 -19.04
C TYR A 170 2.89 -12.14 -19.12
N ALA A 171 4.08 -11.76 -18.67
CA ALA A 171 5.28 -12.61 -18.74
C ALA A 171 5.20 -13.85 -17.84
N ARG A 172 4.44 -13.75 -16.75
CA ARG A 172 4.16 -14.90 -15.88
C ARG A 172 3.24 -15.92 -16.51
N ASP A 173 2.36 -15.48 -17.41
CA ASP A 173 1.45 -16.35 -18.17
C ASP A 173 2.17 -16.94 -19.41
N HIS A 174 3.04 -16.15 -20.05
CA HIS A 174 3.77 -16.51 -21.28
C HIS A 174 5.23 -16.92 -21.02
N LYS A 175 5.44 -17.90 -20.13
CA LYS A 175 6.79 -18.35 -19.79
C LYS A 175 7.46 -19.08 -20.95
N GLN A 176 8.77 -18.88 -21.10
CA GLN A 176 9.60 -19.70 -21.99
C GLN A 176 10.12 -20.92 -21.21
N GLY A 177 9.38 -22.02 -21.28
CA GLY A 177 9.58 -23.17 -20.41
C GLY A 177 9.31 -22.80 -18.94
N ASN A 178 10.29 -23.01 -18.05
CA ASN A 178 10.17 -22.65 -16.64
C ASN A 178 10.72 -21.26 -16.29
N LYS A 179 11.12 -20.45 -17.29
CA LYS A 179 11.79 -19.16 -17.08
C LYS A 179 10.86 -17.98 -17.33
N ILE A 180 11.03 -16.92 -16.52
CA ILE A 180 10.42 -15.61 -16.76
C ILE A 180 11.56 -14.65 -17.14
N LEU A 181 11.45 -14.01 -18.30
CA LEU A 181 12.46 -13.05 -18.76
C LEU A 181 12.16 -11.67 -18.17
N SER A 182 13.19 -10.83 -18.03
CA SER A 182 12.97 -9.41 -17.68
C SER A 182 12.40 -8.66 -18.87
N GLY A 183 11.63 -7.60 -18.60
CA GLY A 183 11.07 -6.72 -19.63
C GLY A 183 11.70 -5.32 -19.59
N GLU A 184 11.05 -4.37 -20.26
CA GLU A 184 11.44 -2.96 -20.20
C GLU A 184 11.03 -2.30 -18.87
N THR A 185 9.89 -2.72 -18.31
CA THR A 185 9.24 -2.09 -17.14
C THR A 185 9.47 -2.85 -15.83
N TYR A 186 10.00 -4.07 -15.89
CA TYR A 186 10.21 -4.95 -14.74
C TYR A 186 11.44 -5.83 -14.90
N ASP A 187 12.00 -6.25 -13.78
CA ASP A 187 13.07 -7.24 -13.73
C ASP A 187 12.55 -8.57 -13.18
N ALA A 188 13.13 -9.66 -13.68
CA ALA A 188 12.81 -11.03 -13.31
C ALA A 188 14.08 -11.83 -13.03
N TYR A 189 14.14 -12.47 -11.87
CA TYR A 189 15.28 -13.28 -11.46
C TYR A 189 14.87 -14.49 -10.61
N PRO A 190 15.61 -15.60 -10.70
CA PRO A 190 15.39 -16.76 -9.84
C PRO A 190 16.01 -16.54 -8.45
N VAL A 191 15.33 -17.02 -7.41
CA VAL A 191 15.77 -17.01 -6.02
C VAL A 191 15.56 -18.39 -5.42
N LYS A 192 16.54 -18.87 -4.66
CA LYS A 192 16.40 -20.11 -3.89
C LYS A 192 15.83 -19.81 -2.51
N ILE A 193 14.68 -20.36 -2.20
CA ILE A 193 14.04 -20.26 -0.88
C ILE A 193 13.70 -21.67 -0.41
N ASN A 194 14.24 -22.06 0.76
CA ASN A 194 14.06 -23.39 1.34
C ASN A 194 14.38 -24.55 0.37
N GLY A 195 15.42 -24.38 -0.45
CA GLY A 195 15.85 -25.40 -1.42
C GLY A 195 15.01 -25.49 -2.70
N SER A 196 13.98 -24.66 -2.87
CA SER A 196 13.19 -24.56 -4.10
C SER A 196 13.52 -23.29 -4.88
N ASP A 197 13.54 -23.40 -6.22
CA ASP A 197 13.72 -22.27 -7.12
C ASP A 197 12.38 -21.52 -7.31
N TRP A 198 12.39 -20.22 -7.00
CA TRP A 198 11.25 -19.33 -7.16
C TRP A 198 11.62 -18.18 -8.09
N TRP A 199 10.71 -17.79 -8.98
CA TRP A 199 10.90 -16.58 -9.77
C TRP A 199 10.31 -15.38 -9.07
N ARG A 200 11.12 -14.34 -8.87
CA ARG A 200 10.70 -13.02 -8.42
C ARG A 200 10.59 -12.10 -9.63
N THR A 201 9.55 -11.27 -9.63
CA THR A 201 9.28 -10.27 -10.66
C THR A 201 8.84 -8.99 -9.97
N HIS A 202 9.56 -7.90 -10.18
CA HIS A 202 9.23 -6.59 -9.59
C HIS A 202 9.37 -5.47 -10.62
N PRO A 203 8.53 -4.42 -10.53
CA PRO A 203 8.69 -3.22 -11.35
C PRO A 203 10.04 -2.54 -11.11
N ARG A 204 10.63 -1.98 -12.17
CA ARG A 204 11.85 -1.15 -12.07
C ARG A 204 11.63 0.17 -11.34
N GLN A 205 10.38 0.65 -11.36
CA GLN A 205 9.96 1.83 -10.62
C GLN A 205 8.89 1.44 -9.60
N PRO A 206 9.03 1.86 -8.33
CA PRO A 206 8.05 1.53 -7.30
C PRO A 206 6.70 2.17 -7.62
N ILE A 207 5.64 1.37 -7.57
CA ILE A 207 4.26 1.81 -7.85
C ILE A 207 3.61 2.44 -6.62
N PHE A 208 3.96 1.92 -5.45
CA PHE A 208 3.49 2.37 -4.14
C PHE A 208 4.66 2.98 -3.36
N ILE A 209 4.36 3.86 -2.40
CA ILE A 209 5.39 4.54 -1.60
C ILE A 209 5.19 4.38 -0.08
N SER A 210 4.02 3.94 0.38
CA SER A 210 3.79 3.68 1.80
C SER A 210 4.53 2.44 2.25
N ARG A 211 4.90 2.41 3.53
CA ARG A 211 5.46 1.20 4.14
C ARG A 211 4.44 0.05 4.13
N ALA A 212 3.15 0.37 4.29
CA ALA A 212 2.07 -0.62 4.26
C ALA A 212 2.03 -1.46 2.97
N LEU A 213 2.39 -0.89 1.81
CA LEU A 213 2.40 -1.57 0.52
C LEU A 213 3.79 -1.85 -0.06
N ASN A 214 4.86 -1.50 0.66
CA ASN A 214 6.26 -1.83 0.29
C ASN A 214 6.98 -2.74 1.31
N GLY A 215 6.28 -3.16 2.36
CA GLY A 215 6.81 -4.03 3.41
C GLY A 215 6.93 -3.26 4.72
N ASP A 216 6.14 -3.68 5.71
CA ASP A 216 6.27 -3.23 7.09
C ASP A 216 6.84 -4.38 7.92
N PRO A 217 8.04 -4.25 8.51
CA PRO A 217 8.61 -5.26 9.40
C PRO A 217 7.72 -5.59 10.61
N ASN A 218 6.80 -4.68 10.96
CA ASN A 218 5.88 -4.83 12.09
C ASN A 218 4.46 -5.22 11.65
N ALA A 219 4.21 -5.40 10.35
CA ALA A 219 2.90 -5.86 9.90
C ALA A 219 2.68 -7.32 10.34
N PRO A 220 1.46 -7.69 10.79
CA PRO A 220 1.13 -9.06 11.12
C PRO A 220 1.42 -9.97 9.93
N LEU A 221 2.19 -11.04 10.11
CA LEU A 221 2.51 -11.95 9.01
C LEU A 221 1.24 -12.60 8.47
N THR A 222 0.75 -12.13 7.33
CA THR A 222 -0.49 -12.63 6.72
C THR A 222 -0.25 -13.86 5.86
N ALA A 223 0.98 -14.39 5.78
CA ALA A 223 1.29 -15.59 4.98
C ALA A 223 2.50 -16.42 5.48
N SER A 224 2.71 -16.54 6.80
CA SER A 224 3.87 -17.25 7.40
C SER A 224 4.09 -18.69 6.87
N LYS A 225 3.03 -19.41 6.46
CA LYS A 225 3.14 -20.77 5.89
C LYS A 225 3.56 -20.83 4.41
N ILE A 226 3.69 -19.69 3.71
CA ILE A 226 3.70 -19.65 2.23
C ILE A 226 4.88 -18.83 1.65
N GLY A 227 5.89 -18.49 2.46
CA GLY A 227 7.14 -17.88 1.98
C GLY A 227 7.06 -16.38 1.63
N GLY A 228 6.04 -15.67 2.13
CA GLY A 228 5.89 -14.21 2.05
C GLY A 228 5.42 -13.66 3.38
N GLN A 229 5.76 -12.40 3.69
CA GLN A 229 5.39 -11.78 4.96
C GLN A 229 3.96 -11.23 4.93
N ASN A 230 3.60 -10.51 3.85
CA ASN A 230 2.26 -10.00 3.64
C ASN A 230 1.79 -10.27 2.21
N ARG A 231 0.52 -10.62 2.03
CA ARG A 231 -0.09 -10.76 0.70
C ARG A 231 -1.38 -9.99 0.62
N TYR A 232 -1.57 -9.30 -0.50
CA TYR A 232 -2.72 -8.45 -0.77
C TYR A 232 -3.34 -8.82 -2.11
N LYS A 233 -4.67 -8.90 -2.14
CA LYS A 233 -5.45 -9.03 -3.37
C LYS A 233 -5.96 -7.66 -3.77
N PHE A 234 -5.63 -7.21 -4.97
CA PHE A 234 -6.25 -6.06 -5.58
C PHE A 234 -7.50 -6.55 -6.28
N LYS A 235 -8.66 -6.09 -5.83
CA LYS A 235 -9.95 -6.58 -6.26
C LYS A 235 -10.74 -5.47 -6.93
N THR A 236 -11.61 -5.85 -7.84
CA THR A 236 -12.63 -4.98 -8.41
C THR A 236 -13.99 -5.64 -8.42
N ARG A 237 -15.05 -4.83 -8.33
CA ARG A 237 -16.44 -5.26 -8.41
C ARG A 237 -17.30 -4.14 -8.96
N TRP A 238 -18.51 -4.47 -9.39
CA TRP A 238 -19.54 -3.47 -9.61
C TRP A 238 -19.82 -2.69 -8.33
N ALA A 239 -20.02 -1.39 -8.43
CA ALA A 239 -20.38 -0.56 -7.29
C ALA A 239 -21.61 -1.16 -6.58
N ASN A 240 -21.54 -1.28 -5.25
CA ASN A 240 -22.55 -1.96 -4.43
C ASN A 240 -22.86 -3.40 -4.85
N ALA A 241 -21.91 -4.10 -5.48
CA ALA A 241 -22.10 -5.43 -6.06
C ALA A 241 -23.29 -5.52 -7.03
N ASN A 242 -23.60 -4.43 -7.74
CA ASN A 242 -24.76 -4.34 -8.62
C ASN A 242 -24.35 -3.97 -10.04
N ALA A 243 -24.48 -4.92 -10.97
CA ALA A 243 -24.13 -4.75 -12.38
C ALA A 243 -24.84 -3.57 -13.07
N LYS A 244 -26.02 -3.16 -12.59
CA LYS A 244 -26.78 -2.03 -13.15
C LYS A 244 -26.15 -0.67 -12.87
N THR A 245 -25.17 -0.60 -11.97
CA THR A 245 -24.48 0.66 -11.66
C THR A 245 -23.55 1.10 -12.79
N HIS A 246 -23.11 0.17 -13.66
CA HIS A 246 -22.15 0.42 -14.72
C HIS A 246 -20.91 1.19 -14.26
N SER A 247 -20.52 0.98 -13.01
CA SER A 247 -19.34 1.58 -12.39
C SER A 247 -18.59 0.51 -11.64
N LEU A 248 -17.31 0.36 -11.92
CA LEU A 248 -16.39 -0.49 -11.17
C LEU A 248 -15.81 0.28 -10.00
N GLU A 249 -15.61 -0.44 -8.91
CA GLU A 249 -14.90 0.00 -7.71
C GLU A 249 -13.71 -0.92 -7.47
N VAL A 250 -12.66 -0.39 -6.84
CA VAL A 250 -11.41 -1.10 -6.58
C VAL A 250 -11.08 -1.06 -5.10
N PHE A 251 -10.65 -2.19 -4.55
CA PHE A 251 -10.23 -2.26 -3.15
C PHE A 251 -9.09 -3.27 -2.97
N ILE A 252 -8.28 -3.06 -1.95
CA ILE A 252 -7.27 -4.03 -1.53
C ILE A 252 -7.88 -4.89 -0.43
N GLN A 253 -7.67 -6.20 -0.50
CA GLN A 253 -7.99 -7.12 0.58
C GLN A 253 -6.72 -7.81 1.08
N ASN A 254 -6.62 -8.10 2.37
CA ASN A 254 -5.62 -9.04 2.86
C ASN A 254 -5.89 -10.43 2.26
N ALA A 255 -4.85 -11.13 1.84
CA ALA A 255 -5.00 -12.40 1.15
C ALA A 255 -5.39 -13.56 2.07
N GLN A 256 -5.06 -13.49 3.37
CA GLN A 256 -5.57 -14.41 4.38
C GLN A 256 -6.68 -13.74 5.23
N GLY A 257 -7.87 -14.33 5.20
CA GLY A 257 -9.04 -13.90 5.96
C GLY A 257 -10.33 -14.51 5.41
N THR A 258 -11.28 -14.82 6.29
CA THR A 258 -12.61 -15.33 5.92
C THR A 258 -13.59 -14.22 5.49
N ASN A 259 -13.22 -12.96 5.72
CA ASN A 259 -14.09 -11.81 5.50
C ASN A 259 -13.92 -11.24 4.09
N ASN A 260 -14.64 -11.82 3.13
CA ASN A 260 -14.65 -11.46 1.71
C ASN A 260 -15.08 -10.00 1.38
N LYS A 261 -15.40 -9.17 2.38
CA LYS A 261 -15.95 -7.81 2.20
C LYS A 261 -15.21 -6.72 2.98
N LYS A 262 -14.03 -7.03 3.50
CA LYS A 262 -13.27 -6.10 4.36
C LYS A 262 -12.02 -5.62 3.62
N PRO A 263 -12.00 -4.35 3.18
CA PRO A 263 -10.79 -3.75 2.64
C PRO A 263 -9.67 -3.76 3.67
N PHE A 264 -8.44 -3.80 3.18
CA PHE A 264 -7.25 -3.61 3.98
C PHE A 264 -7.28 -2.21 4.60
N THR A 265 -7.24 -2.15 5.93
CA THR A 265 -7.17 -0.91 6.69
C THR A 265 -5.89 -0.92 7.50
N THR A 266 -5.10 0.15 7.39
CA THR A 266 -3.82 0.28 8.09
C THR A 266 -4.03 0.65 9.56
N ARG A 267 -2.99 0.48 10.37
CA ARG A 267 -2.98 0.92 11.77
C ARG A 267 -3.21 2.43 11.91
N GLN A 268 -2.79 3.22 10.93
CA GLN A 268 -3.02 4.67 10.86
C GLN A 268 -4.45 5.03 10.41
N GLY A 269 -5.33 4.03 10.20
CA GLY A 269 -6.74 4.21 9.89
C GLY A 269 -7.02 4.58 8.43
N VAL A 270 -6.13 4.23 7.50
CA VAL A 270 -6.36 4.39 6.06
C VAL A 270 -6.95 3.12 5.50
N CYS A 271 -8.18 3.20 4.99
CA CYS A 271 -8.88 2.11 4.32
C CYS A 271 -8.58 2.14 2.82
N PHE A 272 -8.11 1.01 2.27
CA PHE A 272 -7.78 0.87 0.85
C PHE A 272 -8.98 0.37 0.05
N SER A 273 -9.94 1.26 -0.19
CA SER A 273 -11.11 1.04 -1.04
C SER A 273 -11.55 2.34 -1.67
N THR A 274 -11.90 2.32 -2.95
CA THR A 274 -12.53 3.46 -3.62
C THR A 274 -14.03 3.54 -3.32
N GLU A 275 -14.62 2.43 -2.86
CA GLU A 275 -16.00 2.33 -2.43
C GLU A 275 -16.13 2.63 -0.92
N PRO A 276 -16.71 3.78 -0.51
CA PRO A 276 -16.68 4.22 0.88
C PRO A 276 -17.46 3.31 1.83
N VAL A 277 -18.56 2.68 1.36
CA VAL A 277 -19.40 1.80 2.19
C VAL A 277 -18.60 0.63 2.76
N LEU A 278 -17.61 0.12 2.02
CA LEU A 278 -16.74 -0.96 2.48
C LEU A 278 -15.80 -0.56 3.63
N CYS A 279 -15.48 0.74 3.73
CA CYS A 279 -14.66 1.28 4.82
C CYS A 279 -15.44 1.57 6.11
N THR A 280 -16.78 1.53 6.04
CA THR A 280 -17.67 1.85 7.17
C THR A 280 -18.17 0.62 7.93
N ALA A 281 -17.75 -0.59 7.55
CA ALA A 281 -18.14 -1.83 8.22
C ALA A 281 -17.72 -1.76 9.69
N LYS A 282 -18.71 -1.44 10.54
CA LYS A 282 -18.56 -1.05 11.94
C LYS A 282 -17.70 -2.06 12.71
N TRP A 283 -16.70 -1.50 13.40
CA TRP A 283 -16.01 -2.17 14.50
C TRP A 283 -16.99 -2.24 15.68
N TRP A 284 -17.60 -3.41 15.87
CA TRP A 284 -18.23 -3.78 17.13
C TRP A 284 -17.66 -5.12 17.56
#